data_AF-A0A6H1UFP3-F1
#
_entry.id   AF-A0A6H1UFP3-F1
#
_cell.length_a   1.000
_cell.length_b   1.000
_cell.length_c   1.000
_cell.angle_alpha   90.00
_cell.angle_beta   90.00
_cell.angle_gamma   90.00
#
_symmetry.space_group_name_H-M   'P 1'
#
loop_
_entity.id
_entity.type
_entity.pdbx_description
1 polymer ?
#
loop_
_entity_poly.entity_id
_entity_poly.type
_entity_poly.pdbx_seq_one_letter_code
_entity_poly.pdbx_strand_id
1 'polypeptide(L)'
;MKTRINLYSATMLPVKPRLTLPLVLGASLLLLVLMLLLGVYHNWQLQQLQQQQQQLTLQKQALTADVAQYSAELAKLTPSLQLQADVAQAQSKLQGLQQIQSLLEHDKFLIEPGFSNLMQDLSKAADKQVWLQEFAVSSGHMRLAGLAQRAAAVPAWIDKLGSQESLRGRALSNLTINGEEGGPVKFEASHQPQALTTKEGQ
;
A
#
# COMPACT_ATOMS: atom_id res chain seq x y z
N MET A 1 123.12 26.24 63.09
CA MET A 1 121.68 26.45 62.75
C MET A 1 121.21 25.24 61.96
N LYS A 2 120.12 24.58 62.37
CA LYS A 2 119.66 23.31 61.77
C LYS A 2 118.47 23.58 60.83
N THR A 3 118.69 23.43 59.53
CA THR A 3 117.67 23.53 58.48
C THR A 3 116.87 22.23 58.45
N ARG A 4 115.57 22.28 58.77
CA ARG A 4 114.66 21.13 58.59
C ARG A 4 114.05 21.22 57.20
N ILE A 5 114.48 20.33 56.31
CA ILE A 5 113.85 20.16 55.00
C ILE A 5 112.63 19.25 55.21
N ASN A 6 111.44 19.75 54.89
CA ASN A 6 110.21 18.97 54.95
C ASN A 6 110.17 18.05 53.71
N LEU A 7 110.49 16.78 53.90
CA LEU A 7 110.47 15.74 52.86
C LEU A 7 109.06 15.16 52.62
N TYR A 8 108.05 15.68 53.32
CA TYR A 8 106.66 15.26 53.12
C TYR A 8 106.06 16.06 51.96
N SER A 9 106.37 15.64 50.73
CA SER A 9 105.75 16.19 49.53
C SER A 9 104.32 15.68 49.40
N ALA A 10 103.37 16.58 49.08
CA ALA A 10 101.95 16.27 48.85
C ALA A 10 101.67 15.23 47.75
N THR A 11 102.72 14.77 47.07
CA THR A 11 102.73 13.71 46.06
C THR A 11 102.73 12.30 46.66
N MET A 12 102.95 12.12 47.97
CA MET A 12 102.91 10.80 48.64
C MET A 12 101.55 10.46 49.29
N LEU A 13 100.47 11.18 48.95
CA LEU A 13 99.14 10.75 49.34
C LEU A 13 98.64 9.66 48.36
N PRO A 14 98.20 8.48 48.84
CA PRO A 14 97.65 7.44 47.98
C PRO A 14 96.42 7.99 47.26
N VAL A 15 96.55 8.18 45.95
CA VAL A 15 95.47 8.63 45.07
C VAL A 15 94.41 7.54 45.09
N LYS A 16 93.30 7.77 45.81
CA LYS A 16 92.15 6.87 45.78
C LYS A 16 91.66 6.80 44.32
N PRO A 17 91.73 5.64 43.65
CA PRO A 17 91.23 5.54 42.29
C PRO A 17 89.73 5.81 42.32
N ARG A 18 89.30 6.88 41.62
CA ARG A 18 87.87 7.25 41.52
C ARG A 18 87.05 6.20 40.77
N LEU A 19 87.71 5.29 40.05
CA LEU A 19 87.12 4.26 39.23
C LEU A 19 87.75 2.90 39.59
N THR A 20 87.25 2.28 40.66
CA THR A 20 87.63 0.92 41.04
C THR A 20 86.92 -0.08 40.14
N LEU A 21 87.64 -1.09 39.61
CA LEU A 21 87.09 -2.19 38.80
C LEU A 21 85.74 -2.77 39.29
N PRO A 22 85.53 -3.04 40.60
CA PRO A 22 84.23 -3.53 41.10
C PRO A 22 83.08 -2.55 40.95
N LEU A 23 83.33 -1.24 40.97
CA LEU A 23 82.31 -0.21 40.77
C LEU A 23 81.82 -0.19 39.32
N VAL A 24 82.75 -0.30 38.35
CA VAL A 24 82.43 -0.37 36.92
C VAL A 24 81.67 -1.65 36.60
N LEU A 25 82.09 -2.78 37.18
CA LEU A 25 81.42 -4.06 37.01
C LEU A 25 80.00 -4.04 37.59
N GLY A 26 79.82 -3.48 38.79
CA GLY A 26 78.50 -3.30 39.41
C GLY A 26 77.59 -2.37 38.62
N ALA A 27 78.12 -1.24 38.13
CA ALA A 27 77.37 -0.31 37.28
C ALA A 27 76.97 -0.95 35.94
N SER A 28 77.86 -1.72 35.31
CA SER A 28 77.57 -2.45 34.07
C SER A 28 76.50 -3.52 34.30
N LEU A 29 76.58 -4.27 35.40
CA LEU A 29 75.58 -5.28 35.74
C LEU A 29 74.21 -4.63 35.99
N LEU A 30 74.18 -3.51 36.73
CA LEU A 30 72.96 -2.76 36.99
C LEU A 30 72.33 -2.24 35.71
N LEU A 31 73.14 -1.71 34.78
CA LEU A 31 72.66 -1.24 33.48
C LEU A 31 72.10 -2.40 32.64
N LEU A 32 72.74 -3.57 32.66
CA LEU A 32 72.28 -4.77 31.96
C LEU A 32 70.94 -5.27 32.53
N VAL A 33 70.82 -5.31 33.86
CA VAL A 33 69.55 -5.66 34.54
C VAL A 33 68.46 -4.66 34.21
N LEU A 34 68.76 -3.36 34.21
CA LEU A 34 67.80 -2.31 33.86
C LEU A 34 67.32 -2.49 32.41
N MET A 35 68.25 -2.73 31.47
CA MET A 35 67.93 -2.97 30.06
C MET A 35 67.08 -4.24 29.86
N LEU A 36 67.35 -5.31 30.61
CA LEU A 36 66.52 -6.51 30.61
C LEU A 36 65.11 -6.25 31.13
N LEU A 37 64.98 -5.52 32.25
CA LEU A 37 63.69 -5.15 32.82
C LEU A 37 62.84 -4.31 31.84
N LEU A 38 63.46 -3.32 31.20
CA LEU A 38 62.82 -2.52 30.15
C LEU A 38 62.41 -3.39 28.95
N GLY A 39 63.27 -4.31 28.51
CA GLY A 39 62.96 -5.23 27.41
C GLY A 39 61.76 -6.13 27.71
N VAL A 40 61.70 -6.71 28.90
CA VAL A 40 60.57 -7.53 29.35
C VAL A 40 59.29 -6.70 29.46
N TYR A 41 59.38 -5.50 30.04
CA TYR A 41 58.24 -4.59 30.17
C TYR A 41 57.67 -4.19 28.80
N HIS A 42 58.53 -3.81 27.85
CA HIS A 42 58.11 -3.47 26.49
C HIS A 42 57.50 -4.68 25.76
N ASN A 43 58.07 -5.87 25.92
CA ASN A 43 57.53 -7.07 25.29
C ASN A 43 56.13 -7.39 25.83
N TRP A 44 55.94 -7.28 27.14
CA TRP A 44 54.65 -7.50 27.79
C TRP A 44 53.60 -6.46 27.32
N GLN A 45 53.98 -5.19 27.26
CA GLN A 45 53.11 -4.12 26.76
C GLN A 45 52.73 -4.33 25.29
N LEU A 46 53.68 -4.76 24.45
CA LEU A 46 53.44 -5.05 23.05
C LEU A 46 52.47 -6.24 22.87
N GLN A 47 52.63 -7.31 23.65
CA GLN A 47 51.72 -8.44 23.64
C GLN A 47 50.30 -8.05 24.04
N GLN A 48 50.16 -7.23 25.09
CA GLN A 48 48.84 -6.75 25.52
C GLN A 48 48.16 -5.90 24.43
N LEU A 49 48.93 -5.03 23.77
CA LEU A 49 48.41 -4.20 22.69
C LEU A 49 48.02 -5.03 21.45
N GLN A 50 48.81 -6.04 21.10
CA GLN A 50 48.48 -6.98 20.03
C GLN A 50 47.20 -7.77 20.34
N GLN A 51 47.02 -8.23 21.57
CA GLN A 51 45.79 -8.92 21.98
C GLN A 51 44.56 -8.01 21.87
N GLN A 52 44.67 -6.75 22.31
CA GLN A 52 43.59 -5.78 22.15
C GLN A 52 43.27 -5.53 20.67
N GLN A 53 44.29 -5.37 19.82
CA GLN A 53 44.09 -5.16 18.39
C GLN A 53 43.41 -6.37 17.74
N GLN A 54 43.81 -7.59 18.10
CA GLN A 54 43.18 -8.82 17.61
C GLN A 54 41.71 -8.90 18.03
N GLN A 55 41.39 -8.61 19.31
CA GLN A 55 40.00 -8.59 19.78
C GLN A 55 39.16 -7.55 19.03
N LEU A 56 39.68 -6.35 18.84
CA LEU A 56 38.99 -5.29 18.09
C LEU A 56 38.79 -5.68 16.62
N THR A 57 39.77 -6.34 16.02
CA THR A 57 39.68 -6.81 14.64
C THR A 57 38.62 -7.89 14.48
N LEU A 58 38.54 -8.83 15.43
CA LEU A 58 37.50 -9.86 15.46
C LEU A 58 36.11 -9.24 15.65
N GLN A 59 35.95 -8.28 16.57
CA GLN A 59 34.68 -7.56 16.75
C GLN A 59 34.28 -6.81 15.48
N LYS A 60 35.23 -6.12 14.83
CA LYS A 60 34.98 -5.43 13.57
C LYS A 60 34.55 -6.39 12.46
N GLN A 61 35.21 -7.55 12.35
CA GLN A 61 34.84 -8.56 11.36
C GLN A 61 33.44 -9.11 11.59
N ALA A 62 33.09 -9.43 12.86
CA ALA A 62 31.75 -9.88 13.22
C ALA A 62 30.69 -8.83 12.84
N LEU A 63 30.91 -7.57 13.24
CA LEU A 63 29.96 -6.50 12.95
C LEU A 63 29.83 -6.22 11.44
N THR A 64 30.92 -6.35 10.69
CA THR A 64 30.90 -6.21 9.22
C THR A 64 30.12 -7.35 8.57
N ALA A 65 30.24 -8.58 9.10
CA ALA A 65 29.48 -9.73 8.63
C ALA A 65 27.98 -9.57 8.92
N ASP A 66 27.62 -9.08 10.10
CA ASP A 66 26.23 -8.79 10.47
C ASP A 66 25.63 -7.72 9.55
N VAL A 67 26.35 -6.61 9.34
CA VAL A 67 25.94 -5.56 8.41
C VAL A 67 25.76 -6.11 7.00
N ALA A 68 26.68 -6.96 6.53
CA ALA A 68 26.56 -7.60 5.22
C ALA A 68 25.31 -8.50 5.13
N GLN A 69 25.05 -9.32 6.15
CA GLN A 69 23.86 -10.17 6.21
C GLN A 69 22.58 -9.35 6.21
N TYR A 70 22.47 -8.36 7.10
CA TYR A 70 21.30 -7.48 7.16
C TYR A 70 21.10 -6.69 5.86
N SER A 71 22.19 -6.21 5.23
CA SER A 71 22.09 -5.52 3.95
C SER A 71 21.61 -6.45 2.83
N ALA A 72 22.04 -7.73 2.82
CA ALA A 72 21.60 -8.72 1.86
C ALA A 72 20.14 -9.14 2.08
N GLU A 73 19.71 -9.23 3.34
CA GLU A 73 18.32 -9.48 3.71
C GLU A 73 17.44 -8.28 3.33
N LEU A 74 17.87 -7.06 3.64
CA LEU A 74 17.18 -5.84 3.25
C LEU A 74 17.14 -5.66 1.72
N ALA A 75 18.18 -6.07 0.99
CA ALA A 75 18.17 -6.10 -0.47
C ALA A 75 17.16 -7.10 -1.05
N LYS A 76 16.91 -8.22 -0.35
CA LYS A 76 15.83 -9.16 -0.69
C LYS A 76 14.44 -8.62 -0.34
N LEU A 77 14.33 -7.82 0.74
CA LEU A 77 13.08 -7.19 1.17
C LEU A 77 12.79 -5.85 0.49
N THR A 78 13.78 -5.23 -0.17
CA THR A 78 13.55 -4.01 -0.94
C THR A 78 12.48 -4.38 -1.96
N PRO A 79 11.31 -3.71 -1.94
CA PRO A 79 10.24 -4.02 -2.87
C PRO A 79 10.85 -3.82 -4.24
N SER A 80 11.09 -4.94 -4.91
CA SER A 80 11.67 -4.97 -6.23
C SER A 80 10.89 -3.94 -7.03
N LEU A 81 11.58 -3.01 -7.69
CA LEU A 81 10.93 -2.04 -8.58
C LEU A 81 9.89 -2.72 -9.49
N GLN A 82 10.13 -4.01 -9.76
CA GLN A 82 9.23 -4.99 -10.35
C GLN A 82 7.90 -5.21 -9.61
N LEU A 83 7.87 -5.47 -8.30
CA LEU A 83 6.62 -5.63 -7.54
C LEU A 83 5.80 -4.33 -7.52
N GLN A 84 6.46 -3.16 -7.43
CA GLN A 84 5.77 -1.87 -7.55
C GLN A 84 5.22 -1.64 -8.97
N ALA A 85 5.97 -2.03 -10.01
CA ALA A 85 5.51 -1.99 -11.39
C ALA A 85 4.34 -2.95 -11.64
N ASP A 86 4.38 -4.16 -11.08
CA ASP A 86 3.31 -5.16 -11.18
C ASP A 86 2.03 -4.67 -10.49
N VAL A 87 2.15 -4.05 -9.31
CA VAL A 87 1.02 -3.42 -8.61
C VAL A 87 0.45 -2.27 -9.43
N ALA A 88 1.29 -1.40 -10.01
CA ALA A 88 0.83 -0.30 -10.84
C ALA A 88 0.12 -0.79 -12.13
N GLN A 89 0.65 -1.85 -12.76
CA GLN A 89 0.01 -2.47 -13.92
C GLN A 89 -1.33 -3.11 -13.54
N ALA A 90 -1.38 -3.84 -12.41
CA ALA A 90 -2.60 -4.45 -11.91
C ALA A 90 -3.66 -3.39 -11.58
N GLN A 91 -3.28 -2.29 -10.95
CA GLN A 91 -4.18 -1.16 -10.67
C GLN A 91 -4.71 -0.51 -11.94
N SER A 92 -3.86 -0.25 -12.92
CA SER A 92 -4.27 0.32 -14.23
C SER A 92 -5.27 -0.60 -14.95
N LYS A 93 -5.02 -1.91 -14.95
CA LYS A 93 -5.95 -2.90 -15.52
C LYS A 93 -7.29 -2.91 -14.79
N LEU A 94 -7.27 -2.82 -13.46
CA LEU A 94 -8.48 -2.81 -12.62
C LEU A 94 -9.30 -1.55 -12.87
N GLN A 95 -8.65 -0.39 -12.97
CA GLN A 95 -9.29 0.88 -13.29
C GLN A 95 -9.93 0.87 -14.69
N GLY A 96 -9.26 0.30 -15.69
CA GLY A 96 -9.83 0.14 -17.02
C GLY A 96 -11.06 -0.78 -17.04
N LEU A 97 -11.02 -1.89 -16.31
CA LEU A 97 -12.18 -2.78 -16.16
C LEU A 97 -13.35 -2.11 -15.43
N GLN A 98 -13.07 -1.30 -14.40
CA GLN A 98 -14.09 -0.53 -13.69
C GLN A 98 -14.74 0.54 -14.59
N GLN A 99 -13.97 1.21 -15.45
CA GLN A 99 -14.53 2.14 -16.42
C GLN A 99 -15.43 1.43 -17.43
N ILE A 100 -14.98 0.31 -17.98
CA ILE A 100 -15.80 -0.52 -18.87
C ILE A 100 -17.07 -0.98 -18.15
N GLN A 101 -16.97 -1.44 -16.90
CA GLN A 101 -18.13 -1.83 -16.11
C GLN A 101 -19.08 -0.64 -15.91
N SER A 102 -18.60 0.56 -15.61
CA SER A 102 -19.45 1.74 -15.42
C SER A 102 -20.21 2.13 -16.69
N LEU A 103 -19.57 1.99 -17.85
CA LEU A 103 -20.19 2.21 -19.15
C LEU A 103 -21.23 1.12 -19.43
N LEU A 104 -20.89 -0.13 -19.14
CA LEU A 104 -21.81 -1.26 -19.31
C LEU A 104 -22.96 -1.25 -18.32
N GLU A 105 -22.80 -0.73 -17.10
CA GLU A 105 -23.90 -0.57 -16.13
C GLU A 105 -24.86 0.54 -16.55
N HIS A 106 -24.36 1.59 -17.21
CA HIS A 106 -25.21 2.59 -17.85
C HIS A 106 -26.09 1.97 -18.94
N ASP A 107 -25.54 1.03 -19.73
CA ASP A 107 -26.26 0.34 -20.82
C ASP A 107 -27.02 -0.93 -20.37
N LYS A 108 -26.64 -1.56 -19.25
CA LYS A 108 -27.28 -2.79 -18.73
C LYS A 108 -28.70 -2.57 -18.23
N PHE A 109 -29.12 -1.32 -17.99
CA PHE A 109 -30.54 -1.05 -17.79
C PHE A 109 -31.39 -1.50 -19.00
N LEU A 110 -30.78 -1.64 -20.19
CA LEU A 110 -31.45 -2.06 -21.42
C LEU A 110 -31.25 -3.54 -21.78
N ILE A 111 -30.29 -4.25 -21.18
CA ILE A 111 -29.86 -5.60 -21.64
C ILE A 111 -29.99 -6.61 -20.50
N GLU A 112 -31.21 -7.15 -20.33
CA GLU A 112 -31.62 -8.34 -19.55
C GLU A 112 -31.42 -8.30 -18.02
N PRO A 113 -32.47 -8.59 -17.20
CA PRO A 113 -33.60 -9.51 -17.43
C PRO A 113 -34.98 -8.81 -17.58
N GLY A 114 -35.02 -7.49 -17.77
CA GLY A 114 -36.27 -6.71 -17.69
C GLY A 114 -37.28 -6.93 -18.82
N PHE A 115 -36.83 -7.01 -20.09
CA PHE A 115 -37.74 -7.05 -21.24
C PHE A 115 -38.44 -8.41 -21.43
N SER A 116 -37.73 -9.53 -21.29
CA SER A 116 -38.31 -10.86 -21.49
C SER A 116 -39.38 -11.19 -20.44
N ASN A 117 -39.12 -10.86 -19.17
CA ASN A 117 -40.09 -11.05 -18.09
C ASN A 117 -41.29 -10.11 -18.23
N LEU A 118 -41.05 -8.86 -18.62
CA LEU A 118 -42.10 -7.87 -18.89
C LEU A 118 -43.00 -8.29 -20.06
N MET A 119 -42.42 -8.79 -21.15
CA MET A 119 -43.17 -9.30 -22.30
C MET A 119 -44.01 -10.54 -21.92
N GLN A 120 -43.44 -11.42 -21.08
CA GLN A 120 -44.14 -12.62 -20.61
C GLN A 120 -45.33 -12.28 -19.71
N ASP A 121 -45.19 -11.27 -18.84
CA ASP A 121 -46.29 -10.81 -18.00
C ASP A 121 -47.34 -10.01 -18.78
N LEU A 122 -46.94 -9.24 -19.80
CA LEU A 122 -47.87 -8.60 -20.74
C LEU A 122 -48.76 -9.63 -21.44
N SER A 123 -48.16 -10.75 -21.87
CA SER A 123 -48.86 -11.85 -22.54
C SER A 123 -49.91 -12.50 -21.62
N LYS A 124 -49.59 -12.69 -20.32
CA LYS A 124 -50.55 -13.22 -19.33
C LYS A 124 -51.72 -12.25 -19.07
N ALA A 125 -51.49 -10.95 -19.21
CA ALA A 125 -52.50 -9.92 -19.00
C ALA A 125 -53.35 -9.61 -20.25
N ALA A 126 -53.09 -10.28 -21.39
CA ALA A 126 -53.87 -10.09 -22.61
C ALA A 126 -55.36 -10.43 -22.38
N ASP A 127 -56.25 -9.55 -22.81
CA ASP A 127 -57.71 -9.69 -22.71
C ASP A 127 -58.34 -9.54 -24.10
N LYS A 128 -59.51 -10.16 -24.33
CA LYS A 128 -60.23 -10.07 -25.62
C LYS A 128 -60.85 -8.70 -25.88
N GLN A 129 -60.93 -7.86 -24.85
CA GLN A 129 -61.56 -6.54 -24.93
C GLN A 129 -60.56 -5.38 -25.14
N VAL A 130 -59.25 -5.63 -24.99
CA VAL A 130 -58.18 -4.60 -25.04
C VAL A 130 -56.99 -5.12 -25.84
N TRP A 131 -56.52 -4.31 -26.79
CA TRP A 131 -55.57 -4.67 -27.83
C TRP A 131 -54.40 -3.69 -27.76
N LEU A 132 -53.21 -4.16 -27.39
CA LEU A 132 -52.03 -3.32 -27.35
C LEU A 132 -51.39 -3.22 -28.75
N GLN A 133 -51.10 -2.01 -29.22
CA GLN A 133 -50.49 -1.77 -30.53
C GLN A 133 -49.05 -1.27 -30.41
N GLU A 134 -48.81 -0.36 -29.46
CA GLU A 134 -47.50 0.20 -29.24
C GLU A 134 -47.09 0.07 -27.78
N PHE A 135 -45.83 -0.30 -27.59
CA PHE A 135 -45.19 -0.41 -26.30
C PHE A 135 -43.79 0.17 -26.39
N ALA A 136 -43.47 1.10 -25.49
CA ALA A 136 -42.13 1.67 -25.39
C ALA A 136 -41.72 1.77 -23.91
N VAL A 137 -40.49 1.33 -23.61
CA VAL A 137 -39.86 1.45 -22.29
C VAL A 137 -38.48 2.05 -22.48
N SER A 138 -38.21 3.17 -21.82
CA SER A 138 -36.93 3.87 -21.87
C SER A 138 -36.64 4.52 -20.53
N SER A 139 -35.51 4.17 -19.90
CA SER A 139 -34.97 4.82 -18.68
C SER A 139 -35.99 5.18 -17.60
N GLY A 140 -36.92 4.28 -17.27
CA GLY A 140 -37.96 4.47 -16.25
C GLY A 140 -39.30 5.02 -16.77
N HIS A 141 -39.36 5.47 -18.03
CA HIS A 141 -40.59 5.87 -18.69
C HIS A 141 -41.20 4.67 -19.41
N MET A 142 -42.50 4.51 -19.27
CA MET A 142 -43.27 3.46 -19.94
C MET A 142 -44.45 4.07 -20.67
N ARG A 143 -44.67 3.66 -21.91
CA ARG A 143 -45.82 4.09 -22.72
C ARG A 143 -46.48 2.86 -23.34
N LEU A 144 -47.78 2.76 -23.14
CA LEU A 144 -48.65 1.70 -23.65
C LEU A 144 -49.76 2.38 -24.44
N ALA A 145 -49.90 2.07 -25.73
CA ALA A 145 -50.98 2.60 -26.55
C ALA A 145 -51.69 1.47 -27.31
N GLY A 146 -53.01 1.59 -27.41
CA GLY A 146 -53.84 0.52 -27.95
C GLY A 146 -55.28 0.91 -28.21
N LEU A 147 -56.10 -0.10 -28.50
CA LEU A 147 -57.55 0.01 -28.72
C LEU A 147 -58.29 -0.83 -27.68
N ALA A 148 -59.45 -0.37 -27.25
CA ALA A 148 -60.36 -1.12 -26.39
C ALA A 148 -61.78 -1.09 -26.92
N GLN A 149 -62.53 -2.19 -26.79
CA GLN A 149 -63.93 -2.26 -27.22
C GLN A 149 -64.87 -1.36 -26.42
N ARG A 150 -64.49 -1.03 -25.17
CA ARG A 150 -65.26 -0.15 -24.29
C ARG A 150 -64.30 0.68 -23.44
N ALA A 151 -64.64 1.93 -23.17
CA ALA A 151 -63.86 2.79 -22.27
C ALA A 151 -63.69 2.17 -20.87
N ALA A 152 -64.71 1.49 -20.35
CA ALA A 152 -64.68 0.84 -19.05
C ALA A 152 -63.74 -0.39 -18.96
N ALA A 153 -63.32 -0.96 -20.09
CA ALA A 153 -62.40 -2.11 -20.09
C ALA A 153 -60.93 -1.71 -19.88
N VAL A 154 -60.58 -0.44 -20.16
CA VAL A 154 -59.20 0.06 -20.04
C VAL A 154 -58.71 0.09 -18.59
N PRO A 155 -59.45 0.66 -17.61
CA PRO A 155 -59.01 0.69 -16.21
C PRO A 155 -58.88 -0.71 -15.61
N ALA A 156 -59.81 -1.62 -15.91
CA ALA A 156 -59.79 -3.00 -15.43
C ALA A 156 -58.57 -3.78 -15.96
N TRP A 157 -58.20 -3.55 -17.22
CA TRP A 157 -57.00 -4.13 -17.82
C TRP A 157 -55.71 -3.56 -17.20
N ILE A 158 -55.65 -2.25 -16.96
CA ILE A 158 -54.51 -1.60 -16.31
C ILE A 158 -54.28 -2.14 -14.89
N ASP A 159 -55.35 -2.33 -14.11
CA ASP A 159 -55.26 -2.86 -12.74
C ASP A 159 -54.73 -4.31 -12.73
N LYS A 160 -55.24 -5.14 -13.66
CA LYS A 160 -54.77 -6.52 -13.86
C LYS A 160 -53.29 -6.56 -14.28
N LEU A 161 -52.86 -5.60 -15.10
CA LEU A 161 -51.47 -5.48 -15.54
C LEU A 161 -50.55 -5.02 -14.39
N GLY A 162 -50.99 -4.06 -13.57
CA GLY A 162 -50.26 -3.58 -12.39
C GLY A 162 -50.10 -4.61 -11.26
N SER A 163 -50.92 -5.67 -11.26
CA SER A 163 -50.83 -6.77 -10.29
C SER A 163 -49.69 -7.76 -10.55
N GLN A 164 -49.10 -7.73 -11.76
CA GLN A 164 -48.02 -8.63 -12.19
C GLN A 164 -46.66 -8.23 -11.60
N GLU A 165 -45.81 -9.23 -11.34
CA GLU A 165 -44.57 -9.10 -10.57
C GLU A 165 -43.54 -8.17 -11.24
N SER A 166 -43.50 -8.12 -12.58
CA SER A 166 -42.63 -7.21 -13.35
C SER A 166 -43.07 -5.73 -13.33
N LEU A 167 -44.30 -5.43 -12.90
CA LEU A 167 -44.91 -4.10 -12.97
C LEU A 167 -45.35 -3.54 -11.60
N ARG A 168 -45.19 -4.32 -10.53
CA ARG A 168 -45.41 -3.87 -9.14
C ARG A 168 -44.52 -2.67 -8.83
N GLY A 169 -45.15 -1.52 -8.58
CA GLY A 169 -44.47 -0.24 -8.28
C GLY A 169 -44.36 0.73 -9.46
N ARG A 170 -44.80 0.36 -10.67
CA ARG A 170 -44.81 1.23 -11.88
C ARG A 170 -46.24 1.67 -12.22
N ALA A 171 -46.89 2.43 -11.34
CA ALA A 171 -48.26 2.89 -11.54
C ALA A 171 -48.35 3.87 -12.72
N LEU A 172 -49.13 3.55 -13.75
CA LEU A 172 -49.34 4.44 -14.91
C LEU A 172 -50.01 5.74 -14.42
N SER A 173 -49.27 6.85 -14.47
CA SER A 173 -49.67 8.13 -13.88
C SER A 173 -50.61 8.94 -14.77
N ASN A 174 -50.60 8.68 -16.08
CA ASN A 174 -51.37 9.44 -17.05
C ASN A 174 -52.12 8.50 -17.99
N LEU A 175 -53.45 8.70 -18.13
CA LEU A 175 -54.34 7.91 -18.98
C LEU A 175 -55.18 8.85 -19.83
N THR A 176 -55.04 8.72 -21.15
CA THR A 176 -55.85 9.43 -22.13
C THR A 176 -56.69 8.43 -22.90
N ILE A 177 -58.01 8.64 -22.94
CA ILE A 177 -58.95 7.82 -23.72
C ILE A 177 -59.62 8.74 -24.74
N ASN A 178 -59.48 8.40 -26.01
CA ASN A 178 -60.09 9.12 -27.13
C ASN A 178 -61.01 8.16 -27.90
N GLY A 179 -62.30 8.43 -27.93
CA GLY A 179 -63.28 7.65 -28.71
C GLY A 179 -64.72 8.08 -28.47
N GLU A 180 -65.63 7.54 -29.29
CA GLU A 180 -67.07 7.80 -29.22
C GLU A 180 -67.77 6.91 -28.18
N GLU A 181 -68.84 7.42 -27.55
CA GLU A 181 -69.66 6.66 -26.60
C GLU A 181 -70.25 5.41 -27.27
N GLY A 182 -69.80 4.23 -26.83
CA GLY A 182 -70.30 2.93 -27.30
C GLY A 182 -69.50 2.27 -28.42
N GLY A 183 -68.45 2.94 -28.94
CA GLY A 183 -67.56 2.42 -29.97
C GLY A 183 -66.18 2.00 -29.45
N PRO A 184 -65.31 1.45 -30.34
CA PRO A 184 -63.92 1.18 -29.98
C PRO A 184 -63.20 2.49 -29.66
N VAL A 185 -62.53 2.53 -28.50
CA VAL A 185 -61.78 3.70 -28.01
C VAL A 185 -60.28 3.46 -28.17
N LYS A 186 -59.54 4.52 -28.52
CA LYS A 186 -58.07 4.52 -28.47
C LYS A 186 -57.64 4.95 -27.08
N PHE A 187 -56.75 4.19 -26.46
CA PHE A 187 -56.18 4.55 -25.16
C PHE A 187 -54.68 4.72 -25.26
N GLU A 188 -54.16 5.63 -24.44
CA GLU A 188 -52.74 5.82 -24.21
C GLU A 188 -52.51 5.96 -22.71
N ALA A 189 -51.67 5.09 -22.16
CA ALA A 189 -51.29 5.10 -20.76
C ALA A 189 -49.78 5.26 -20.66
N SER A 190 -49.33 6.14 -19.77
CA SER A 190 -47.90 6.36 -19.54
C SER A 190 -47.54 6.41 -18.06
N HIS A 191 -46.36 5.89 -17.74
CA HIS A 191 -45.70 6.05 -16.45
C HIS A 191 -44.48 6.93 -16.67
N GLN A 192 -44.40 8.00 -15.89
CA GLN A 192 -43.24 8.86 -15.82
C GLN A 192 -42.81 8.88 -14.36
N PRO A 193 -41.53 8.57 -14.04
CA PRO A 193 -41.03 8.72 -12.69
C PRO A 193 -41.23 10.18 -12.31
N GLN A 194 -41.93 10.39 -11.21
CA GLN A 194 -42.33 11.70 -10.73
C GLN A 194 -41.05 12.49 -10.40
N ALA A 195 -40.55 13.27 -11.35
CA ALA A 195 -39.58 14.30 -11.05
C ALA A 195 -40.28 15.26 -10.09
N LEU A 196 -39.74 15.38 -8.88
CA LEU A 196 -40.14 16.36 -7.88
C LEU A 196 -40.31 17.70 -8.59
N THR A 197 -41.56 18.10 -8.81
CA THR A 197 -41.87 19.46 -9.20
C THR A 197 -41.67 20.27 -7.93
N THR A 198 -40.43 20.73 -7.73
CA THR A 198 -40.20 21.96 -6.98
C THR A 198 -41.05 23.00 -7.69
N LYS A 199 -42.23 23.27 -7.12
CA LYS A 199 -42.91 24.54 -7.29
C LYS A 199 -41.95 25.59 -6.74
N GLU A 200 -41.12 26.17 -7.60
CA GLU A 200 -40.64 27.52 -7.34
C GLU A 200 -41.88 28.41 -7.37
N GLY A 201 -42.31 28.75 -6.16
CA GLY A 201 -43.40 29.68 -5.91
C GLY A 201 -43.03 31.05 -6.43
N GLN A 202 -44.07 31.69 -6.94
CA GLN A 202 -44.18 33.12 -7.18
C GLN A 202 -43.92 33.93 -5.91
#